data_AF-A0A937TPF2-F1
#
_entry.id   AF-A0A937TPF2-F1
#
_cell.length_a   1.000
_cell.length_b   1.000
_cell.length_c   1.000
_cell.angle_alpha   90.00
_cell.angle_beta   90.00
_cell.angle_gamma   90.00
#
_symmetry.space_group_name_H-M   'P 1'
#
loop_
_entity.id
_entity.type
_entity.pdbx_description
1 polymer ?
#
loop_
_entity_poly.entity_id
_entity_poly.type
_entity_poly.pdbx_seq_one_letter_code
_entity_poly.pdbx_strand_id
1 'polypeptide(L)'
;MIYNIPDISDYKIFPYRIIKHSPESIYYFERTEPSNESGKVILVNNHKFLPNVVTLDDYITESKTAAFLIIRNDTVLYEKYNKDYRENSIFNTFSVTKVFITTLIGIAIDEGIIKSVDQVVTEYIPELLEINGFDKITIRQLLLQTSGIKFSNSRNGPFSDNAKYYYG
;
A
#
# COMPACT_ATOMS: atom_id res chain seq x y z
N MET A 1 -13.03 -18.40 -16.28
CA MET A 1 -11.65 -18.20 -15.80
C MET A 1 -11.73 -17.96 -14.30
N ILE A 2 -10.93 -18.63 -13.48
CA ILE A 2 -10.94 -18.45 -12.02
C ILE A 2 -9.87 -17.39 -11.69
N TYR A 3 -10.27 -16.24 -11.16
CA TYR A 3 -9.39 -15.08 -10.91
C TYR A 3 -8.75 -15.10 -9.51
N ASN A 4 -8.07 -16.19 -9.15
CA ASN A 4 -7.68 -16.47 -7.74
C ASN A 4 -6.41 -15.74 -7.26
N ILE A 5 -5.79 -14.90 -8.09
CA ILE A 5 -4.54 -14.24 -7.76
C ILE A 5 -4.71 -12.74 -8.03
N PRO A 6 -4.59 -11.87 -7.00
CA PRO A 6 -4.65 -10.44 -7.21
C PRO A 6 -3.47 -9.95 -8.04
N ASP A 7 -3.75 -9.06 -8.98
CA ASP A 7 -2.77 -8.44 -9.84
C ASP A 7 -3.15 -6.99 -10.22
N ILE A 8 -2.38 -6.39 -11.11
CA ILE A 8 -2.58 -5.02 -11.56
C ILE A 8 -3.83 -4.84 -12.46
N SER A 9 -4.38 -5.92 -13.00
CA SER A 9 -5.50 -5.94 -13.93
C SER A 9 -6.86 -6.15 -13.25
N ASP A 10 -6.89 -6.34 -11.93
CA ASP A 10 -8.13 -6.54 -11.16
C ASP A 10 -9.17 -5.43 -11.38
N TYR A 11 -8.73 -4.19 -11.60
CA TYR A 11 -9.63 -3.07 -11.91
C TYR A 11 -10.40 -3.24 -13.24
N LYS A 12 -9.99 -4.17 -14.11
CA LYS A 12 -10.71 -4.52 -15.34
C LYS A 12 -11.77 -5.61 -15.11
N ILE A 13 -11.67 -6.32 -13.99
CA ILE A 13 -12.51 -7.48 -13.66
C ILE A 13 -13.58 -7.08 -12.64
N PHE A 14 -13.21 -6.30 -11.63
CA PHE A 14 -14.08 -5.90 -10.53
C PHE A 14 -14.52 -4.44 -10.64
N PRO A 15 -15.63 -4.06 -9.98
CA PRO A 15 -16.02 -2.66 -9.84
C PRO A 15 -14.89 -1.83 -9.22
N TYR A 16 -14.59 -0.68 -9.80
CA TYR A 16 -13.58 0.24 -9.31
C TYR A 16 -14.11 1.68 -9.33
N ARG A 17 -13.47 2.54 -8.55
CA ARG A 17 -13.73 3.98 -8.54
C ARG A 17 -12.42 4.71 -8.82
N ILE A 18 -12.48 5.72 -9.70
CA ILE A 18 -11.35 6.61 -9.94
C ILE A 18 -11.33 7.69 -8.86
N ILE A 19 -10.22 7.79 -8.14
CA ILE A 19 -9.94 8.93 -7.26
C ILE A 19 -9.22 9.97 -8.12
N LYS A 20 -9.89 11.08 -8.42
CA LYS A 20 -9.32 12.17 -9.23
C LYS A 20 -8.46 13.07 -8.34
N HIS A 21 -7.30 13.48 -8.85
CA HIS A 21 -6.53 14.54 -8.23
C HIS A 21 -7.26 15.89 -8.37
N SER A 22 -6.89 16.88 -7.53
CA SER A 22 -7.37 18.26 -7.68
C SER A 22 -6.90 18.84 -9.02
N PRO A 23 -7.76 19.54 -9.78
CA PRO A 23 -7.36 20.25 -10.98
C PRO A 23 -6.66 21.59 -10.69
N GLU A 24 -6.81 22.13 -9.47
CA GLU A 24 -6.40 23.51 -9.15
C GLU A 24 -5.03 23.62 -8.47
N SER A 25 -4.49 22.51 -7.98
CA SER A 25 -3.30 22.53 -7.12
C SER A 25 -2.49 21.25 -7.29
N ILE A 26 -1.72 21.20 -8.39
CA ILE A 26 -0.76 20.13 -8.66
C ILE A 26 0.62 20.59 -8.19
N TYR A 27 1.21 19.81 -7.29
CA TYR A 27 2.58 19.99 -6.88
C TYR A 27 3.52 19.24 -7.82
N TYR A 28 4.58 19.89 -8.28
CA TYR A 28 5.62 19.28 -9.10
C TYR A 28 6.92 19.26 -8.32
N PHE A 29 7.49 18.07 -8.13
CA PHE A 29 8.83 17.96 -7.56
C PHE A 29 9.88 18.54 -8.51
N GLU A 30 10.86 19.22 -7.94
CA GLU A 30 12.08 19.55 -8.68
C GLU A 30 12.82 18.25 -9.04
N ARG A 31 13.62 18.27 -10.11
CA ARG A 31 14.46 17.12 -10.51
C ARG A 31 15.91 17.56 -10.55
N THR A 32 16.81 16.72 -10.05
CA THR A 32 18.23 17.06 -10.09
C THR A 32 18.79 17.02 -11.50
N GLU A 33 19.88 17.76 -11.74
CA GLU A 33 20.60 17.74 -13.00
C GLU A 33 21.06 16.32 -13.38
N PRO A 34 21.11 15.95 -14.67
CA PRO A 34 21.53 14.62 -15.12
C PRO A 34 22.93 14.19 -14.64
N SER A 35 23.81 15.17 -14.38
CA SER A 35 25.16 14.97 -13.86
C SER A 35 25.22 14.62 -12.37
N ASN A 36 24.09 14.63 -11.65
CA ASN A 36 24.06 14.25 -10.25
C ASN A 36 24.27 12.75 -10.08
N GLU A 37 25.34 12.36 -9.38
CA GLU A 37 25.67 10.96 -9.08
C GLU A 37 25.11 10.48 -7.73
N SER A 38 24.44 11.35 -6.97
CA SER A 38 23.89 11.03 -5.66
C SER A 38 22.85 9.92 -5.77
N GLY A 39 23.03 8.85 -4.99
CA GLY A 39 22.09 7.72 -4.96
C GLY A 39 22.20 6.75 -6.14
N LYS A 40 23.16 6.92 -7.06
CA LYS A 40 23.35 5.99 -8.20
C LYS A 40 24.12 4.72 -7.85
N VAL A 41 24.86 4.72 -6.74
CA VAL A 41 25.63 3.55 -6.26
C VAL A 41 25.21 3.24 -4.83
N ILE A 42 25.02 1.95 -4.54
CA ILE A 42 24.62 1.47 -3.22
C ILE A 42 25.55 0.36 -2.74
N LEU A 43 25.60 0.20 -1.42
CA LEU A 43 26.23 -0.94 -0.77
C LEU A 43 25.16 -1.99 -0.50
N VAL A 44 25.34 -3.18 -1.08
CA VAL A 44 24.49 -4.34 -0.83
C VAL A 44 25.33 -5.48 -0.28
N ASN A 45 24.78 -6.22 0.67
CA ASN A 45 25.45 -7.40 1.19
C ASN A 45 25.23 -8.57 0.24
N ASN A 46 26.31 -9.27 -0.14
CA ASN A 46 26.20 -10.50 -0.91
C ASN A 46 25.71 -11.67 -0.05
N HIS A 47 25.54 -12.86 -0.63
CA HIS A 47 25.09 -14.06 0.10
C HIS A 47 26.00 -14.50 1.26
N LYS A 48 27.23 -13.97 1.34
CA LYS A 48 28.18 -14.18 2.44
C LYS A 48 28.20 -13.01 3.43
N PHE A 49 27.23 -12.09 3.33
CA PHE A 49 27.14 -10.85 4.11
C PHE A 49 28.35 -9.92 3.97
N LEU A 50 29.10 -10.03 2.87
CA LEU A 50 30.19 -9.11 2.56
C LEU A 50 29.65 -7.93 1.75
N PRO A 51 30.11 -6.69 2.02
CA PRO A 51 29.67 -5.53 1.28
C PRO A 51 30.11 -5.63 -0.18
N ASN A 52 29.18 -5.36 -1.08
CA ASN A 52 29.40 -5.26 -2.51
C ASN A 52 28.87 -3.92 -3.00
N VAL A 53 29.65 -3.24 -3.85
CA VAL A 53 29.26 -1.98 -4.46
C VAL A 53 28.57 -2.31 -5.78
N VAL A 54 27.31 -1.88 -5.94
CA VAL A 54 26.54 -2.07 -7.17
C VAL A 54 25.92 -0.75 -7.59
N THR A 55 25.61 -0.60 -8.88
CA THR A 55 24.75 0.50 -9.31
C THR A 55 23.32 0.25 -8.83
N LEU A 56 22.63 1.31 -8.40
CA LEU A 56 21.22 1.22 -8.05
C LEU A 56 20.38 0.80 -9.26
N ASP A 57 20.82 1.20 -10.45
CA ASP A 57 20.23 0.82 -11.73
C ASP A 57 20.22 -0.68 -11.97
N ASP A 58 21.36 -1.35 -11.77
CA ASP A 58 21.48 -2.80 -11.93
C ASP A 58 20.65 -3.50 -10.86
N TYR A 59 20.74 -3.02 -9.60
CA TYR A 59 20.00 -3.58 -8.48
C TYR A 59 18.47 -3.58 -8.72
N ILE A 60 17.91 -2.45 -9.17
CA ILE A 60 16.47 -2.32 -9.49
C ILE A 60 16.05 -3.24 -10.64
N THR A 61 16.93 -3.41 -11.63
CA THR A 61 16.67 -4.27 -12.78
C THR A 61 16.68 -5.74 -12.36
N GLU A 62 17.69 -6.16 -11.60
CA GLU A 62 17.85 -7.53 -11.10
C GLU A 62 16.76 -7.91 -10.08
N SER A 63 16.34 -6.97 -9.22
CA SER A 63 15.26 -7.18 -8.24
C SER A 63 13.87 -7.24 -8.88
N LYS A 64 13.76 -6.96 -10.18
CA LYS A 64 12.49 -6.83 -10.91
C LYS A 64 11.58 -5.78 -10.29
N THR A 65 12.16 -4.74 -9.68
CA THR A 65 11.41 -3.61 -9.15
C THR A 65 10.78 -2.86 -10.32
N ALA A 66 9.49 -2.55 -10.21
CA ALA A 66 8.73 -1.93 -11.28
C ALA A 66 9.01 -0.41 -11.40
N ALA A 67 9.06 0.28 -10.26
CA ALA A 67 9.38 1.70 -10.14
C ALA A 67 10.13 1.97 -8.83
N PHE A 68 11.07 2.91 -8.83
CA PHE A 68 11.83 3.32 -7.65
C PHE A 68 12.18 4.81 -7.73
N LEU A 69 11.85 5.55 -6.67
CA LEU A 69 12.15 6.98 -6.52
C LEU A 69 12.87 7.26 -5.20
N ILE A 70 13.78 8.24 -5.22
CA ILE A 70 14.36 8.87 -4.03
C ILE A 70 14.02 10.36 -4.09
N ILE A 71 13.29 10.84 -3.09
CA ILE A 71 12.91 12.25 -2.95
C ILE A 71 13.54 12.78 -1.67
N ARG A 72 14.15 13.97 -1.74
CA ARG A 72 14.68 14.68 -0.58
C ARG A 72 14.47 16.18 -0.78
N ASN A 73 13.92 16.83 0.26
CA ASN A 73 13.68 18.28 0.25
C ASN A 73 12.99 18.72 -1.04
N ASP A 74 11.87 18.08 -1.38
CA ASP A 74 11.08 18.45 -2.55
C ASP A 74 11.73 18.26 -3.93
N THR A 75 12.91 17.61 -3.96
CA THR A 75 13.63 17.27 -5.19
C THR A 75 13.71 15.75 -5.37
N VAL A 76 13.34 15.26 -6.55
CA VAL A 76 13.61 13.90 -7.02
C VAL A 76 15.10 13.81 -7.34
N LEU A 77 15.83 13.04 -6.52
CA LEU A 77 17.26 12.79 -6.68
C LEU A 77 17.55 11.62 -7.64
N TYR A 78 16.63 10.66 -7.66
CA TYR A 78 16.73 9.45 -8.47
C TYR A 78 15.34 8.94 -8.80
N GLU A 79 15.14 8.52 -10.04
CA GLU A 79 13.88 8.00 -10.55
C GLU A 79 14.19 6.96 -11.64
N LYS A 80 13.74 5.73 -11.43
CA LYS A 80 13.88 4.65 -12.41
C LYS A 80 12.60 3.83 -12.50
N TYR A 81 12.18 3.59 -13.74
CA TYR A 81 11.11 2.68 -14.09
C TYR A 81 11.68 1.53 -14.90
N ASN A 82 11.21 0.31 -14.64
CA ASN A 82 11.55 -0.82 -15.49
C ASN A 82 10.83 -0.70 -16.84
N LYS A 83 11.30 -1.40 -17.88
CA LYS A 83 10.96 -1.14 -19.29
C LYS A 83 9.45 -1.03 -19.61
N ASP A 84 8.61 -1.76 -18.89
CA ASP A 84 7.16 -1.80 -19.11
C ASP A 84 6.38 -0.76 -18.28
N TYR A 85 7.07 0.02 -17.45
CA TYR A 85 6.50 1.00 -16.53
C TYR A 85 6.97 2.42 -16.88
N ARG A 86 6.17 3.40 -16.46
CA ARG A 86 6.42 4.83 -16.61
C ARG A 86 5.75 5.58 -15.46
N GLU A 87 6.01 6.88 -15.37
CA GLU A 87 5.49 7.77 -14.31
C GLU A 87 3.97 7.66 -14.08
N ASN A 88 3.18 7.50 -15.14
CA ASN A 88 1.72 7.39 -15.05
C ASN A 88 1.19 5.94 -15.14
N SER A 89 2.04 4.93 -14.95
CA SER A 89 1.59 3.55 -14.83
C SER A 89 0.74 3.37 -13.57
N ILE A 90 -0.33 2.58 -13.68
CA ILE A 90 -1.10 2.11 -12.52
C ILE A 90 -0.25 1.07 -11.78
N PHE A 91 -0.35 1.01 -10.45
CA PHE A 91 0.31 -0.02 -9.64
C PHE A 91 -0.68 -0.60 -8.63
N ASN A 92 -0.58 -1.90 -8.37
CA ASN A 92 -1.22 -2.50 -7.20
C ASN A 92 -0.31 -2.28 -5.98
N THR A 93 -0.76 -1.47 -5.03
CA THR A 93 0.01 -1.08 -3.85
C THR A 93 -0.23 -1.99 -2.65
N PHE A 94 -1.13 -2.97 -2.77
CA PHE A 94 -1.51 -3.91 -1.71
C PHE A 94 -1.75 -3.21 -0.35
N SER A 95 -0.99 -3.58 0.68
CA SER A 95 -1.20 -3.08 2.04
C SER A 95 -0.75 -1.64 2.26
N VAL A 96 -0.03 -1.01 1.32
CA VAL A 96 0.25 0.44 1.40
C VAL A 96 -1.05 1.24 1.46
N THR A 97 -2.12 0.74 0.84
CA THR A 97 -3.45 1.35 0.88
C THR A 97 -3.98 1.56 2.31
N LYS A 98 -3.55 0.74 3.28
CA LYS A 98 -3.97 0.87 4.69
C LYS A 98 -3.58 2.21 5.30
N VAL A 99 -2.47 2.82 4.86
CA VAL A 99 -2.03 4.13 5.36
C VAL A 99 -3.09 5.19 5.07
N PHE A 100 -3.67 5.21 3.87
CA PHE A 100 -4.74 6.18 3.54
C PHE A 100 -5.95 6.01 4.46
N ILE A 101 -6.36 4.76 4.73
CA ILE A 101 -7.47 4.49 5.66
C ILE A 101 -7.13 4.96 7.07
N THR A 102 -5.92 4.68 7.57
CA THR A 102 -5.50 5.11 8.90
C THR A 102 -5.46 6.64 9.01
N THR A 103 -5.01 7.34 7.96
CA THR A 103 -5.00 8.80 7.90
C THR A 103 -6.42 9.37 7.89
N LEU A 104 -7.33 8.80 7.11
CA LEU A 104 -8.74 9.23 7.08
C LEU A 104 -9.43 9.05 8.43
N ILE A 105 -9.12 7.98 9.17
CA ILE A 105 -9.60 7.81 10.54
C ILE A 105 -9.04 8.90 11.47
N GLY A 106 -7.76 9.25 11.32
CA GLY A 106 -7.16 10.37 12.05
C GLY A 106 -7.87 11.70 11.77
N ILE A 107 -8.17 12.00 10.50
CA ILE A 107 -8.93 13.19 10.09
C ILE A 107 -10.34 13.16 10.69
N ALA A 108 -11.04 12.03 10.60
CA ALA A 108 -12.39 11.90 11.18
C ALA A 108 -12.41 12.08 12.71
N ILE A 109 -11.31 11.76 13.40
CA ILE A 109 -11.16 12.06 14.82
C ILE A 109 -10.98 13.57 15.06
N ASP A 110 -10.12 14.21 14.28
CA ASP A 110 -9.88 15.65 14.36
C ASP A 110 -11.16 16.47 14.07
N GLU A 111 -11.98 16.00 13.13
CA GLU A 111 -13.30 16.57 12.80
C GLU A 111 -14.39 16.23 13.83
N GLY A 112 -14.11 15.40 14.84
CA GLY A 112 -15.07 14.99 15.87
C GLY A 112 -16.15 14.01 15.41
N ILE A 113 -16.03 13.47 14.19
CA ILE A 113 -16.91 12.41 13.67
C ILE A 113 -16.67 11.11 14.45
N ILE A 114 -15.40 10.81 14.72
CA ILE A 114 -14.98 9.71 15.60
C ILE A 114 -14.47 10.33 16.90
N LYS A 115 -15.00 9.95 18.06
CA LYS A 115 -14.60 10.56 19.34
C LYS A 115 -13.23 10.10 19.80
N SER A 116 -12.91 8.83 19.61
CA SER A 116 -11.62 8.24 19.96
C SER A 116 -11.42 6.90 19.27
N VAL A 117 -10.16 6.51 19.08
CA VAL A 117 -9.79 5.16 18.67
C VAL A 117 -10.17 4.08 19.69
N ASP A 118 -10.48 4.46 20.94
CA ASP A 118 -10.87 3.52 21.99
C ASP A 118 -12.37 3.16 21.95
N GLN A 119 -13.14 3.77 21.06
CA GLN A 119 -14.52 3.36 20.80
C GLN A 119 -14.57 1.99 20.12
N VAL A 120 -15.64 1.24 20.38
CA VAL A 120 -15.88 -0.03 19.72
C VAL A 120 -16.38 0.20 18.30
N VAL A 121 -15.95 -0.64 17.36
CA VAL A 121 -16.29 -0.50 15.93
C VAL A 121 -17.81 -0.61 15.69
N THR A 122 -18.51 -1.34 16.55
CA THR A 122 -19.96 -1.55 16.51
C THR A 122 -20.78 -0.29 16.80
N GLU A 123 -20.18 0.77 17.35
CA GLU A 123 -20.83 2.09 17.44
C GLU A 123 -21.06 2.71 16.06
N TYR A 124 -20.25 2.32 15.06
CA TYR A 124 -20.30 2.86 13.69
C TYR A 124 -20.85 1.85 12.67
N ILE A 125 -20.70 0.55 12.95
CA ILE A 125 -21.17 -0.54 12.09
C ILE A 125 -21.97 -1.53 12.96
N PRO A 126 -23.22 -1.22 13.30
CA PRO A 126 -24.02 -2.00 14.26
C PRO A 126 -24.29 -3.43 13.78
N GLU A 127 -24.26 -3.69 12.47
CA GLU A 127 -24.45 -5.02 11.87
C GLU A 127 -23.38 -6.02 12.33
N LEU A 128 -22.19 -5.54 12.74
CA LEU A 128 -21.14 -6.41 13.27
C LEU A 128 -21.50 -7.04 14.62
N LEU A 129 -22.52 -6.55 15.31
CA LEU A 129 -23.02 -7.17 16.54
C LEU A 129 -23.61 -8.58 16.31
N GLU A 130 -23.98 -8.91 15.07
CA GLU A 130 -24.42 -10.27 14.70
C GLU A 130 -23.26 -11.27 14.74
N ILE A 131 -22.00 -10.80 14.71
CA ILE A 131 -20.81 -11.63 14.71
C ILE A 131 -20.22 -11.67 16.12
N ASN A 132 -20.21 -12.86 16.72
CA ASN A 132 -19.70 -13.06 18.07
C ASN A 132 -18.26 -12.53 18.24
N GLY A 133 -18.05 -11.68 19.26
CA GLY A 133 -16.76 -11.11 19.62
C GLY A 133 -16.47 -9.71 19.06
N PHE A 134 -17.27 -9.21 18.12
CA PHE A 134 -17.09 -7.86 17.56
C PHE A 134 -17.57 -6.74 18.49
N ASP A 135 -18.39 -7.05 19.49
CA ASP A 135 -18.91 -6.13 20.52
C ASP A 135 -17.82 -5.46 21.36
N LYS A 136 -16.59 -5.99 21.34
CA LYS A 136 -15.45 -5.52 22.14
C LYS A 136 -14.30 -4.98 21.30
N ILE A 137 -14.38 -5.07 19.99
CA ILE A 137 -13.27 -4.70 19.11
C ILE A 137 -13.25 -3.18 18.96
N THR A 138 -12.16 -2.57 19.41
CA THR A 138 -11.94 -1.13 19.29
C THR A 138 -11.38 -0.76 17.92
N ILE A 139 -11.59 0.50 17.51
CA ILE A 139 -10.95 1.07 16.32
C ILE A 139 -9.42 0.94 16.43
N ARG A 140 -8.84 1.19 17.60
CA ARG A 140 -7.40 1.03 17.88
C ARG A 140 -6.90 -0.37 17.55
N GLN A 141 -7.62 -1.40 17.98
CA GLN A 141 -7.22 -2.80 17.71
C GLN A 141 -7.24 -3.13 16.21
N LEU A 142 -8.18 -2.55 15.45
CA LEU A 142 -8.20 -2.73 13.99
C LEU A 142 -7.03 -2.01 13.31
N LEU A 143 -6.76 -0.76 13.69
CA LEU A 143 -5.66 0.03 13.14
C LEU A 143 -4.30 -0.61 13.43
N LEU A 144 -4.14 -1.22 14.62
CA LEU A 144 -2.91 -1.86 15.06
C LEU A 144 -2.82 -3.35 14.70
N GLN A 145 -3.82 -3.92 14.01
CA GLN A 145 -3.86 -5.36 13.68
C GLN A 145 -3.79 -6.28 14.92
N THR A 146 -4.43 -5.87 16.03
CA THR A 146 -4.44 -6.57 17.33
C THR A 146 -5.84 -7.00 17.78
N SER A 147 -6.80 -7.06 16.86
CA SER A 147 -8.20 -7.44 17.16
C SER A 147 -8.40 -8.91 17.54
N GLY A 148 -7.47 -9.79 17.18
CA GLY A 148 -7.60 -11.23 17.42
C GLY A 148 -8.64 -11.93 16.54
N ILE A 149 -9.14 -11.26 15.49
CA ILE A 149 -10.07 -11.87 14.52
C ILE A 149 -9.35 -13.04 13.84
N LYS A 150 -9.96 -14.23 13.91
CA LYS A 150 -9.45 -15.42 13.24
C LYS A 150 -9.54 -15.23 11.72
N PHE A 151 -8.40 -15.44 11.02
CA PHE A 151 -8.32 -15.35 9.57
C PHE A 151 -7.48 -16.51 9.00
N SER A 152 -8.02 -17.21 8.01
CA SER A 152 -7.41 -18.33 7.31
C SER A 152 -6.81 -17.89 5.97
N ASN A 153 -5.49 -17.79 5.93
CA ASN A 153 -4.71 -17.32 4.78
C ASN A 153 -4.56 -18.35 3.64
N SER A 154 -5.43 -19.38 3.53
CA SER A 154 -5.26 -20.40 2.49
C SER A 154 -5.52 -19.82 1.09
N ARG A 155 -4.45 -19.54 0.34
CA ARG A 155 -4.50 -18.88 -0.98
C ARG A 155 -5.26 -19.69 -2.05
N ASN A 156 -5.51 -20.97 -1.82
CA ASN A 156 -5.94 -21.92 -2.87
C ASN A 156 -7.28 -22.62 -2.59
N GLY A 157 -7.96 -22.28 -1.49
CA GLY A 157 -9.26 -22.87 -1.18
C GLY A 157 -10.42 -21.97 -1.63
N PRO A 158 -11.43 -22.46 -2.37
CA PRO A 158 -12.63 -21.66 -2.68
C PRO A 158 -13.44 -21.27 -1.43
N PHE A 159 -13.17 -21.91 -0.29
CA PHE A 159 -13.76 -21.62 1.01
C PHE A 159 -12.78 -20.93 1.98
N SER A 160 -11.66 -20.39 1.48
CA SER A 160 -10.74 -19.64 2.32
C SER A 160 -11.30 -18.25 2.63
N ASP A 161 -10.85 -17.67 3.74
CA ASP A 161 -11.21 -16.29 4.05
C ASP A 161 -10.71 -15.36 2.95
N ASN A 162 -9.52 -15.61 2.38
CA ASN A 162 -9.04 -14.90 1.20
C ASN A 162 -10.05 -14.94 0.04
N ALA A 163 -10.54 -16.13 -0.35
CA ALA A 163 -11.51 -16.24 -1.44
C ALA A 163 -12.81 -15.50 -1.11
N LYS A 164 -13.33 -15.65 0.11
CA LYS A 164 -14.54 -14.96 0.57
C LYS A 164 -14.40 -13.44 0.50
N TYR A 165 -13.32 -12.88 1.06
CA TYR A 165 -13.10 -11.42 1.05
C TYR A 165 -12.70 -10.89 -0.34
N TYR A 166 -12.17 -11.74 -1.22
CA TYR A 166 -11.75 -11.33 -2.57
C TYR A 166 -12.90 -11.33 -3.58
N TYR A 167 -13.86 -12.26 -3.46
CA TYR A 167 -14.94 -12.41 -4.42
C TYR A 167 -16.33 -11.98 -3.92
N GLY A 168 -16.51 -11.85 -2.60
CA GLY A 168 -17.82 -11.66 -1.96
C GLY A 168 -18.46 -12.98 -1.54
#